data_AF-A0A7W8ANA1-F1
#
_entry.id   AF-A0A7W8ANA1-F1
#
_cell.length_a   1.000
_cell.length_b   1.000
_cell.length_c   1.000
_cell.angle_alpha   90.00
_cell.angle_beta   90.00
_cell.angle_gamma   90.00
#
_symmetry.space_group_name_H-M   'P 1'
#
loop_
_entity.id
_entity.type
_entity.pdbx_description
1 polymer ?
#
loop_
_entity_poly.entity_id
_entity_poly.type
_entity_poly.pdbx_seq_one_letter_code
_entity_poly.pdbx_strand_id
1 'polypeptide(L)'
;MTSRLIDKLTMSTCLATGALYGAMINPAVAITTHVVNDPQGTPFIQLRFFDVGDGDFDVNNQSTWNITDIYKNQIINATGYWSEIIKLVPGENPAIINVGTNTADWGAAASSPNATMQNGSPTTVQAALTNQYYTNLTNGAHGYIVVANKVGTEDWSQAPYTPSHIALTAETSLGTVLIHEIGHALGIAANAFSFFDDDNGVQIAGFGGGFDAWSTHLRDDNDNAARPNQWINCNGCWLPPAAIADAFDVRKDQAYFTGAHVSEVLNGAMKGLPMRVATDYGPYDSPLFGHIELKNSLMSHQLYRNYSTLMEAELAALQDIGYTIDRRNFYGHSVYGNGLTIINNNPYFGRNAEGTAYINNTYNTATLGLGLHVYGSHNTITQNADLLSVGSGGGGIRVDGAANNLIVAPDVRVHANGANGRGIMFAYGKDHTLTHRGDVQAMGENGIAVSFDFGHNSRGDGTGYRGSYILELDDRVEDQRAAITEELNGPLVSSFDLTGRVAGNKAAIFMSENALVGQ
;
A
#
# COMPACT_ATOMS: atom_id res chain seq x y z
N MET A 1 -67.57 31.75 -42.57
CA MET A 1 -67.04 32.57 -43.68
C MET A 1 -65.54 32.67 -43.45
N THR A 2 -64.58 32.10 -44.18
CA THR A 2 -64.42 31.40 -45.47
C THR A 2 -63.10 30.59 -45.31
N SER A 3 -63.10 29.25 -45.42
CA SER A 3 -62.67 28.44 -46.60
C SER A 3 -61.15 28.57 -46.92
N ARG A 4 -60.24 27.60 -46.69
CA ARG A 4 -60.00 26.22 -47.19
C ARG A 4 -58.83 26.15 -48.20
N LEU A 5 -58.04 25.07 -48.08
CA LEU A 5 -57.20 24.34 -49.07
C LEU A 5 -55.97 25.04 -49.70
N ILE A 6 -54.77 24.48 -49.54
CA ILE A 6 -54.09 23.44 -50.36
C ILE A 6 -53.90 23.88 -51.82
N ASP A 7 -52.65 24.09 -52.23
CA ASP A 7 -52.08 23.45 -53.43
C ASP A 7 -50.55 23.50 -53.45
N LYS A 8 -49.96 22.32 -53.67
CA LYS A 8 -48.57 22.08 -54.07
C LYS A 8 -48.49 22.20 -55.59
N LEU A 9 -47.45 22.82 -56.12
CA LEU A 9 -46.95 22.47 -57.46
C LEU A 9 -45.41 22.49 -57.51
N THR A 10 -44.94 21.34 -57.96
CA THR A 10 -43.63 20.76 -58.32
C THR A 10 -42.64 21.60 -59.16
N MET A 11 -41.35 21.50 -58.81
CA MET A 11 -40.20 20.94 -59.57
C MET A 11 -39.53 21.84 -60.63
N SER A 12 -38.27 22.21 -60.42
CA SER A 12 -37.08 21.50 -60.98
C SER A 12 -35.82 22.38 -61.00
N THR A 13 -34.78 21.89 -60.30
CA THR A 13 -33.35 21.82 -60.68
C THR A 13 -32.69 22.94 -61.52
N CYS A 14 -31.60 23.57 -61.02
CA CYS A 14 -30.23 23.06 -61.17
C CYS A 14 -29.14 23.98 -60.55
N LEU A 15 -28.20 23.33 -59.86
CA LEU A 15 -26.74 23.59 -59.75
C LEU A 15 -26.21 24.97 -59.29
N ALA A 16 -25.67 24.99 -58.07
CA ALA A 16 -24.42 25.67 -57.77
C ALA A 16 -23.62 24.89 -56.71
N THR A 17 -22.47 24.35 -57.13
CA THR A 17 -21.23 24.14 -56.37
C THR A 17 -21.08 25.16 -55.24
N GLY A 18 -20.75 24.83 -54.00
CA GLY A 18 -19.66 23.97 -53.55
C GLY A 18 -18.83 24.78 -52.55
N ALA A 19 -19.01 24.53 -51.26
CA ALA A 19 -18.13 24.96 -50.18
C ALA A 19 -18.30 23.96 -49.03
N LEU A 20 -17.56 22.86 -49.08
CA LEU A 20 -17.31 22.04 -47.89
C LEU A 20 -16.54 22.91 -46.90
N TYR A 21 -17.22 23.45 -45.91
CA TYR A 21 -16.58 23.72 -44.63
C TYR A 21 -16.40 22.35 -43.97
N GLY A 22 -15.19 21.81 -44.07
CA GLY A 22 -14.75 20.74 -43.20
C GLY A 22 -14.80 21.25 -41.78
N ALA A 23 -15.88 20.91 -41.06
CA ALA A 23 -15.81 20.90 -39.61
C ALA A 23 -14.70 19.90 -39.27
N MET A 24 -13.61 20.40 -38.69
CA MET A 24 -12.64 19.56 -38.03
C MET A 24 -13.40 18.79 -36.95
N ILE A 25 -13.69 17.53 -37.24
CA ILE A 25 -14.13 16.56 -36.25
C ILE A 25 -12.89 16.36 -35.38
N ASN A 26 -12.79 17.10 -34.27
CA ASN A 26 -11.90 16.66 -33.20
C ASN A 26 -12.24 15.19 -32.92
N PRO A 27 -11.26 14.27 -32.88
CA PRO A 27 -11.57 12.93 -32.40
C PRO A 27 -12.26 13.11 -31.04
N ALA A 28 -13.47 12.55 -30.93
CA ALA A 28 -14.18 12.54 -29.67
C ALA A 28 -13.28 11.78 -28.69
N VAL A 29 -12.72 12.51 -27.72
CA VAL A 29 -11.94 11.96 -26.62
C VAL A 29 -12.82 10.93 -25.91
N ALA A 30 -12.40 9.66 -25.89
CA ALA A 30 -13.20 8.55 -25.40
C ALA A 30 -12.67 8.05 -24.05
N ILE A 31 -12.42 8.99 -23.13
CA ILE A 31 -11.96 8.69 -21.76
C ILE A 31 -12.97 7.73 -21.10
N THR A 32 -12.49 6.53 -20.80
CA THR A 32 -13.28 5.54 -20.06
C THR A 32 -13.23 5.89 -18.58
N THR A 33 -14.38 5.90 -17.91
CA THR A 33 -14.44 6.25 -16.48
C THR A 33 -14.99 5.10 -15.64
N HIS A 34 -14.49 4.98 -14.41
CA HIS A 34 -14.99 4.03 -13.42
C HIS A 34 -15.05 4.71 -12.05
N VAL A 35 -16.18 4.59 -11.36
CA VAL A 35 -16.33 5.11 -9.99
C VAL A 35 -16.18 3.95 -9.02
N VAL A 36 -15.15 4.03 -8.18
CA VAL A 36 -14.98 3.15 -7.03
C VAL A 36 -15.77 3.75 -5.87
N ASN A 37 -16.62 2.94 -5.26
CA ASN A 37 -17.41 3.35 -4.10
C ASN A 37 -16.74 2.87 -2.80
N ASP A 38 -17.05 3.55 -1.70
CA ASP A 38 -16.79 3.04 -0.36
C ASP A 38 -17.72 1.85 -0.03
N PRO A 39 -17.50 1.13 1.09
CA PRO A 39 -18.37 0.02 1.50
C PRO A 39 -19.84 0.41 1.76
N GLN A 40 -20.15 1.70 1.92
CA GLN A 40 -21.50 2.23 2.10
C GLN A 40 -22.18 2.59 0.76
N GLY A 41 -21.47 2.48 -0.35
CA GLY A 41 -21.97 2.80 -1.70
C GLY A 41 -21.79 4.27 -2.09
N THR A 42 -21.04 5.06 -1.34
CA THR A 42 -20.72 6.46 -1.67
C THR A 42 -19.57 6.51 -2.67
N PRO A 43 -19.64 7.36 -3.72
CA PRO A 43 -18.52 7.59 -4.63
C PRO A 43 -17.25 8.05 -3.88
N PHE A 44 -16.19 7.24 -3.94
CA PHE A 44 -14.92 7.47 -3.28
C PHE A 44 -13.91 8.13 -4.23
N ILE A 45 -13.56 7.42 -5.31
CA ILE A 45 -12.65 7.89 -6.37
C ILE A 45 -13.26 7.58 -7.74
N GLN A 46 -13.25 8.57 -8.63
CA GLN A 46 -13.47 8.37 -10.06
C GLN A 46 -12.12 8.22 -10.76
N LEU A 47 -11.88 7.03 -11.32
CA LEU A 47 -10.79 6.74 -12.22
C LEU A 47 -11.16 7.16 -13.65
N ARG A 48 -10.27 7.87 -14.33
CA ARG A 48 -10.40 8.27 -15.73
C ARG A 48 -9.26 7.66 -16.52
N PHE A 49 -9.53 6.65 -17.35
CA PHE A 49 -8.54 5.94 -18.15
C PHE A 49 -8.37 6.64 -19.50
N PHE A 50 -7.15 7.04 -19.80
CA PHE A 50 -6.75 7.67 -21.05
C PHE A 50 -6.06 6.63 -21.93
N ASP A 51 -6.64 6.33 -23.09
CA ASP A 51 -5.99 5.53 -24.12
C ASP A 51 -5.13 6.43 -25.03
N VAL A 52 -4.37 5.83 -25.94
CA VAL A 52 -3.54 6.56 -26.91
C VAL A 52 -4.43 7.48 -27.74
N GLY A 53 -4.13 8.78 -27.68
CA GLY A 53 -4.86 9.83 -28.41
C GLY A 53 -5.99 10.52 -27.63
N ASP A 54 -6.25 10.13 -26.37
CA ASP A 54 -7.25 10.79 -25.52
C ASP A 54 -6.77 12.11 -24.88
N GLY A 55 -5.53 12.51 -25.17
CA GLY A 55 -4.91 13.74 -24.66
C GLY A 55 -4.14 13.54 -23.35
N ASP A 56 -3.85 14.65 -22.68
CA ASP A 56 -2.94 14.69 -21.55
C ASP A 56 -3.64 14.22 -20.25
N PHE A 57 -3.16 13.14 -19.66
CA PHE A 57 -3.65 12.63 -18.37
C PHE A 57 -2.98 13.34 -17.16
N ASP A 58 -1.78 13.89 -17.37
CA ASP A 58 -1.01 14.73 -16.44
C ASP A 58 -0.25 15.82 -17.25
N VAL A 59 0.50 16.72 -16.59
CA VAL A 59 1.19 17.86 -17.21
C VAL A 59 2.08 17.43 -18.38
N ASN A 60 1.60 17.70 -19.61
CA ASN A 60 2.25 17.35 -20.88
C ASN A 60 2.55 15.84 -21.05
N ASN A 61 1.78 14.97 -20.38
CA ASN A 61 1.95 13.51 -20.46
C ASN A 61 0.72 12.86 -21.09
N GLN A 62 0.93 12.14 -22.20
CA GLN A 62 -0.10 11.36 -22.92
C GLN A 62 0.20 9.87 -22.83
N SER A 63 -0.86 9.05 -22.83
CA SER A 63 -0.72 7.60 -22.85
C SER A 63 0.01 7.10 -24.09
N THR A 64 0.98 6.21 -23.90
CA THR A 64 1.79 5.63 -24.98
C THR A 64 1.34 4.23 -25.40
N TRP A 65 0.47 3.58 -24.62
CA TRP A 65 -0.15 2.30 -24.93
C TRP A 65 -1.53 2.17 -24.28
N ASN A 66 -2.41 1.32 -24.81
CA ASN A 66 -3.77 1.16 -24.29
C ASN A 66 -3.81 0.13 -23.17
N ILE A 67 -4.40 0.50 -22.05
CA ILE A 67 -4.46 -0.37 -20.87
C ILE A 67 -5.53 -1.46 -21.02
N THR A 68 -5.14 -2.71 -20.76
CA THR A 68 -6.00 -3.90 -20.91
C THR A 68 -7.03 -3.97 -19.79
N ASP A 69 -8.13 -4.72 -20.02
CA ASP A 69 -9.20 -4.88 -19.02
C ASP A 69 -8.71 -5.52 -17.72
N ILE A 70 -7.75 -6.46 -17.80
CA ILE A 70 -7.16 -7.07 -16.61
C ILE A 70 -6.45 -6.02 -15.75
N TYR A 71 -5.66 -5.13 -16.34
CA TYR A 71 -4.96 -4.08 -15.60
C TYR A 71 -5.92 -3.00 -15.11
N LYS A 72 -6.93 -2.61 -15.90
CA LYS A 72 -8.03 -1.74 -15.44
C LYS A 72 -8.68 -2.31 -14.18
N ASN A 73 -8.99 -3.61 -14.17
CA ASN A 73 -9.57 -4.27 -13.01
C ASN A 73 -8.59 -4.30 -11.82
N GLN A 74 -7.29 -4.51 -12.02
CA GLN A 74 -6.31 -4.46 -10.93
C GLN A 74 -6.19 -3.05 -10.32
N ILE A 75 -6.22 -1.99 -11.14
CA ILE A 75 -6.27 -0.59 -10.66
C ILE A 75 -7.53 -0.31 -9.85
N ILE A 76 -8.69 -0.78 -10.34
CA ILE A 76 -9.97 -0.65 -9.64
C ILE A 76 -9.92 -1.37 -8.28
N ASN A 77 -9.37 -2.58 -8.21
CA ASN A 77 -9.23 -3.32 -6.96
C ASN A 77 -8.28 -2.65 -5.97
N ALA A 78 -7.14 -2.14 -6.44
CA ALA A 78 -6.19 -1.38 -5.60
C ALA A 78 -6.82 -0.10 -5.04
N THR A 79 -7.63 0.59 -5.85
CA THR A 79 -8.40 1.75 -5.40
C THR A 79 -9.49 1.35 -4.38
N GLY A 80 -10.12 0.18 -4.58
CA GLY A 80 -11.11 -0.38 -3.65
C GLY A 80 -10.54 -0.76 -2.29
N TYR A 81 -9.27 -1.17 -2.21
CA TYR A 81 -8.58 -1.36 -0.93
C TYR A 81 -8.57 -0.07 -0.11
N TRP A 82 -8.23 1.06 -0.74
CA TRP A 82 -8.22 2.36 -0.10
C TRP A 82 -9.62 2.87 0.26
N SER A 83 -10.64 2.57 -0.56
CA SER A 83 -12.02 2.96 -0.25
C SER A 83 -12.59 2.23 0.97
N GLU A 84 -12.07 1.04 1.29
CA GLU A 84 -12.43 0.32 2.51
C GLU A 84 -11.82 0.95 3.76
N ILE A 85 -10.58 1.43 3.66
CA ILE A 85 -9.79 1.94 4.79
C ILE A 85 -10.19 3.35 5.20
N ILE A 86 -10.35 4.24 4.21
CA ILE A 86 -10.54 5.68 4.45
C ILE A 86 -12.03 5.98 4.56
N LYS A 87 -12.45 6.50 5.73
CA LYS A 87 -13.79 7.06 5.87
C LYS A 87 -13.86 8.43 5.20
N LEU A 88 -14.75 8.57 4.24
CA LEU A 88 -15.00 9.82 3.55
C LEU A 88 -15.58 10.88 4.49
N VAL A 89 -15.13 12.12 4.32
CA VAL A 89 -15.84 13.29 4.86
C VAL A 89 -16.69 13.86 3.72
N PRO A 90 -18.03 13.86 3.83
CA PRO A 90 -18.90 14.31 2.74
C PRO A 90 -18.60 15.74 2.28
N GLY A 91 -18.49 15.95 0.98
CA GLY A 91 -18.34 17.26 0.35
C GLY A 91 -17.88 17.14 -1.10
N GLU A 92 -16.59 17.34 -1.33
CA GLU A 92 -15.93 17.37 -2.64
C GLU A 92 -15.70 15.97 -3.28
N ASN A 93 -16.33 14.92 -2.75
CA ASN A 93 -16.21 13.55 -3.27
C ASN A 93 -17.05 13.33 -4.54
N PRO A 94 -16.67 12.40 -5.44
CA PRO A 94 -15.46 11.59 -5.39
C PRO A 94 -14.21 12.38 -5.77
N ALA A 95 -13.06 12.01 -5.21
CA ALA A 95 -11.79 12.49 -5.76
C ALA A 95 -11.62 11.94 -7.19
N ILE A 96 -10.86 12.64 -8.03
CA ILE A 96 -10.66 12.27 -9.43
C ILE A 96 -9.19 11.93 -9.62
N ILE A 97 -8.92 10.76 -10.18
CA ILE A 97 -7.57 10.33 -10.56
C ILE A 97 -7.56 10.00 -12.05
N ASN A 98 -6.71 10.69 -12.79
CA ASN A 98 -6.43 10.36 -14.19
C ASN A 98 -5.46 9.18 -14.25
N VAL A 99 -5.70 8.23 -15.15
CA VAL A 99 -4.89 7.03 -15.32
C VAL A 99 -4.36 7.03 -16.74
N GLY A 100 -3.04 7.11 -16.86
CA GLY A 100 -2.34 7.05 -18.13
C GLY A 100 -1.24 6.00 -18.14
N THR A 101 -0.57 5.90 -19.28
CA THR A 101 0.43 4.86 -19.50
C THR A 101 1.71 5.37 -20.14
N ASN A 102 2.85 4.80 -19.77
CA ASN A 102 4.14 5.13 -20.38
C ASN A 102 4.88 3.87 -20.86
N THR A 103 5.78 4.01 -21.82
CA THR A 103 6.73 2.98 -22.18
C THR A 103 8.02 3.25 -21.43
N ALA A 104 8.23 2.51 -20.33
CA ALA A 104 9.33 2.73 -19.41
C ALA A 104 9.62 1.45 -18.61
N ASP A 105 10.64 1.48 -17.75
CA ASP A 105 11.12 0.35 -16.96
C ASP A 105 10.96 0.54 -15.43
N TRP A 106 10.35 1.63 -14.97
CA TRP A 106 10.17 1.92 -13.53
C TRP A 106 8.88 1.34 -12.90
N GLY A 107 8.00 0.70 -13.68
CA GLY A 107 6.80 0.03 -13.16
C GLY A 107 5.56 0.92 -13.10
N ALA A 108 5.12 1.37 -11.93
CA ALA A 108 3.93 2.22 -11.79
C ALA A 108 4.20 3.34 -10.77
N ALA A 109 3.45 4.42 -10.86
CA ALA A 109 3.53 5.55 -9.93
C ALA A 109 2.17 6.22 -9.79
N ALA A 110 1.90 6.79 -8.63
CA ALA A 110 0.77 7.69 -8.43
C ALA A 110 1.18 8.91 -7.62
N SER A 111 0.62 10.06 -7.95
CA SER A 111 0.96 11.31 -7.29
C SER A 111 -0.22 12.26 -7.25
N SER A 112 -0.16 13.19 -6.32
CA SER A 112 -1.11 14.30 -6.20
C SER A 112 -0.36 15.54 -5.72
N PRO A 113 -0.54 16.70 -6.36
CA PRO A 113 0.07 17.93 -5.91
C PRO A 113 -0.51 18.37 -4.55
N ASN A 114 0.25 19.17 -3.80
CA ASN A 114 -0.25 19.80 -2.58
C ASN A 114 -1.48 20.66 -2.88
N ALA A 115 -2.52 20.53 -2.05
CA ALA A 115 -3.77 21.26 -2.18
C ALA A 115 -3.58 22.78 -2.11
N THR A 116 -2.63 23.23 -1.29
CA THR A 116 -2.27 24.63 -1.06
C THR A 116 -0.75 24.78 -0.91
N MET A 117 -0.26 26.02 -0.92
CA MET A 117 1.14 26.35 -0.60
C MET A 117 1.39 26.56 0.91
N GLN A 118 0.40 26.26 1.76
CA GLN A 118 0.52 26.45 3.21
C GLN A 118 1.28 25.29 3.86
N ASN A 119 1.89 25.55 5.01
CA ASN A 119 2.52 24.49 5.80
C ASN A 119 1.46 23.54 6.38
N GLY A 120 1.73 22.24 6.33
CA GLY A 120 0.79 21.19 6.66
C GLY A 120 -0.25 20.94 5.56
N SER A 121 0.02 21.32 4.31
CA SER A 121 -0.95 21.10 3.24
C SER A 121 -1.13 19.61 2.98
N PRO A 122 -2.38 19.11 2.89
CA PRO A 122 -2.64 17.78 2.35
C PRO A 122 -2.35 17.75 0.85
N THR A 123 -2.32 16.56 0.26
CA THR A 123 -2.42 16.42 -1.20
C THR A 123 -3.82 16.83 -1.68
N THR A 124 -3.97 17.14 -2.96
CA THR A 124 -5.27 17.50 -3.54
C THR A 124 -6.26 16.32 -3.52
N VAL A 125 -5.77 15.06 -3.67
CA VAL A 125 -6.61 13.86 -3.46
C VAL A 125 -7.05 13.76 -2.00
N GLN A 126 -6.12 13.90 -1.05
CA GLN A 126 -6.45 13.89 0.38
C GLN A 126 -7.47 14.98 0.72
N ALA A 127 -7.29 16.19 0.20
CA ALA A 127 -8.20 17.31 0.44
C ALA A 127 -9.62 16.98 -0.04
N ALA A 128 -9.78 16.41 -1.24
CA ALA A 128 -11.09 15.99 -1.73
C ALA A 128 -11.74 14.90 -0.87
N LEU A 129 -10.97 13.90 -0.42
CA LEU A 129 -11.48 12.80 0.42
C LEU A 129 -11.84 13.23 1.85
N THR A 130 -11.19 14.29 2.35
CA THR A 130 -11.39 14.82 3.71
C THR A 130 -12.16 16.15 3.74
N ASN A 131 -12.74 16.56 2.60
CA ASN A 131 -13.49 17.79 2.42
C ASN A 131 -12.72 19.06 2.88
N GLN A 132 -11.44 19.12 2.54
CA GLN A 132 -10.58 20.27 2.76
C GLN A 132 -10.44 21.10 1.47
N TYR A 133 -10.12 22.38 1.64
CA TYR A 133 -9.93 23.30 0.52
C TYR A 133 -8.69 22.94 -0.31
N TYR A 134 -8.82 23.02 -1.63
CA TYR A 134 -7.72 22.91 -2.60
C TYR A 134 -7.84 24.00 -3.67
N THR A 135 -6.72 24.37 -4.28
CA THR A 135 -6.66 25.55 -5.16
C THR A 135 -6.98 25.25 -6.62
N ASN A 136 -6.32 24.27 -7.23
CA ASN A 136 -6.47 23.95 -8.64
C ASN A 136 -6.39 22.43 -8.88
N LEU A 137 -7.02 21.99 -9.96
CA LEU A 137 -6.88 20.64 -10.48
C LEU A 137 -5.84 20.63 -11.60
N THR A 138 -5.01 19.59 -11.65
CA THR A 138 -4.11 19.32 -12.77
C THR A 138 -4.86 18.48 -13.79
N ASN A 139 -4.98 18.96 -15.03
CA ASN A 139 -5.70 18.27 -16.11
C ASN A 139 -7.12 17.81 -15.69
N GLY A 140 -7.81 18.62 -14.88
CA GLY A 140 -9.16 18.33 -14.37
C GLY A 140 -9.25 17.18 -13.36
N ALA A 141 -8.13 16.79 -12.74
CA ALA A 141 -8.03 15.75 -11.72
C ALA A 141 -7.29 16.22 -10.46
N HIS A 142 -7.53 15.50 -9.37
CA HIS A 142 -6.90 15.73 -8.06
C HIS A 142 -5.54 15.04 -7.97
N GLY A 143 -5.30 14.01 -8.77
CA GLY A 143 -4.03 13.30 -8.89
C GLY A 143 -4.01 12.44 -10.16
N TYR A 144 -2.93 11.71 -10.34
CA TYR A 144 -2.77 10.81 -11.48
C TYR A 144 -2.11 9.50 -11.07
N ILE A 145 -2.35 8.46 -11.87
CA ILE A 145 -1.64 7.20 -11.92
C ILE A 145 -1.01 7.09 -13.29
N VAL A 146 0.24 6.64 -13.33
CA VAL A 146 0.92 6.27 -14.57
C VAL A 146 1.42 4.84 -14.46
N VAL A 147 1.11 4.03 -15.46
CA VAL A 147 1.52 2.62 -15.53
C VAL A 147 2.49 2.43 -16.70
N ALA A 148 3.70 1.99 -16.41
CA ALA A 148 4.65 1.57 -17.42
C ALA A 148 4.20 0.23 -18.04
N ASN A 149 4.59 -0.03 -19.28
CA ASN A 149 4.26 -1.30 -19.95
C ASN A 149 4.91 -2.53 -19.31
N LYS A 150 5.93 -2.33 -18.47
CA LYS A 150 6.72 -3.37 -17.78
C LYS A 150 7.34 -2.85 -16.49
N VAL A 151 7.85 -3.76 -15.66
CA VAL A 151 8.66 -3.45 -14.47
C VAL A 151 10.08 -3.97 -14.73
N GLY A 152 11.04 -3.07 -14.91
CA GLY A 152 12.37 -3.41 -15.39
C GLY A 152 12.32 -4.05 -16.78
N THR A 153 12.70 -5.31 -16.86
CA THR A 153 12.61 -6.15 -18.07
C THR A 153 11.41 -7.07 -18.09
N GLU A 154 10.67 -7.18 -16.98
CA GLU A 154 9.63 -8.18 -16.77
C GLU A 154 8.23 -7.63 -17.06
N ASP A 155 7.38 -8.51 -17.61
CA ASP A 155 5.96 -8.22 -17.79
C ASP A 155 5.22 -8.25 -16.44
N TRP A 156 4.15 -7.47 -16.35
CA TRP A 156 3.23 -7.55 -15.22
C TRP A 156 2.56 -8.91 -15.14
N SER A 157 2.24 -9.35 -13.91
CA SER A 157 1.43 -10.55 -13.69
C SER A 157 0.10 -10.48 -14.44
N GLN A 158 -0.18 -11.53 -15.22
CA GLN A 158 -1.47 -11.76 -15.86
C GLN A 158 -2.49 -12.42 -14.91
N ALA A 159 -2.13 -12.64 -13.64
CA ALA A 159 -3.07 -13.13 -12.65
C ALA A 159 -4.02 -12.00 -12.22
N PRO A 160 -5.32 -12.28 -12.03
CA PRO A 160 -6.22 -11.35 -11.37
C PRO A 160 -5.73 -11.02 -9.95
N TYR A 161 -6.00 -9.80 -9.49
CA TYR A 161 -5.73 -9.43 -8.09
C TYR A 161 -6.48 -10.36 -7.14
N THR A 162 -5.74 -10.95 -6.20
CA THR A 162 -6.27 -11.87 -5.20
C THR A 162 -5.93 -11.32 -3.82
N PRO A 163 -6.93 -10.93 -3.00
CA PRO A 163 -6.67 -10.43 -1.65
C PRO A 163 -5.95 -11.49 -0.80
N SER A 164 -4.79 -11.13 -0.29
CA SER A 164 -4.04 -11.92 0.69
C SER A 164 -3.16 -11.01 1.54
N HIS A 165 -2.67 -11.53 2.67
CA HIS A 165 -1.68 -10.85 3.53
C HIS A 165 -0.24 -11.09 3.07
N ILE A 166 0.00 -12.10 2.23
CA ILE A 166 1.30 -12.38 1.61
C ILE A 166 1.16 -12.41 0.09
N ALA A 167 2.24 -12.14 -0.64
CA ALA A 167 2.22 -12.26 -2.10
C ALA A 167 2.12 -13.74 -2.52
N LEU A 168 1.24 -14.02 -3.49
CA LEU A 168 0.88 -15.39 -3.90
C LEU A 168 1.48 -15.83 -5.25
N THR A 169 2.14 -14.92 -5.96
CA THR A 169 2.69 -15.16 -7.30
C THR A 169 4.11 -14.64 -7.38
N ALA A 170 4.95 -15.32 -8.19
CA ALA A 170 6.32 -14.92 -8.42
C ALA A 170 6.44 -13.64 -9.26
N GLU A 171 5.46 -13.37 -10.13
CA GLU A 171 5.43 -12.16 -10.95
C GLU A 171 4.91 -10.94 -10.17
N THR A 172 5.35 -9.75 -10.56
CA THR A 172 4.92 -8.48 -9.96
C THR A 172 3.43 -8.23 -10.25
N SER A 173 2.62 -8.14 -9.19
CA SER A 173 1.20 -7.79 -9.31
C SER A 173 1.03 -6.26 -9.43
N LEU A 174 0.43 -5.80 -10.53
CA LEU A 174 0.08 -4.40 -10.71
C LEU A 174 -0.87 -3.91 -9.60
N GLY A 175 -1.84 -4.74 -9.20
CA GLY A 175 -2.76 -4.42 -8.11
C GLY A 175 -2.06 -4.16 -6.78
N THR A 176 -1.12 -5.04 -6.39
CA THR A 176 -0.34 -4.85 -5.15
C THR A 176 0.58 -3.64 -5.22
N VAL A 177 1.24 -3.41 -6.36
CA VAL A 177 2.05 -2.20 -6.58
C VAL A 177 1.18 -0.96 -6.48
N LEU A 178 -0.02 -0.93 -7.06
CA LEU A 178 -0.87 0.24 -6.98
C LEU A 178 -1.49 0.50 -5.61
N ILE A 179 -1.60 -0.51 -4.75
CA ILE A 179 -1.89 -0.25 -3.33
C ILE A 179 -0.79 0.65 -2.74
N HIS A 180 0.48 0.34 -3.02
CA HIS A 180 1.62 1.19 -2.64
C HIS A 180 1.53 2.57 -3.30
N GLU A 181 1.49 2.64 -4.63
CA GLU A 181 1.58 3.90 -5.36
C GLU A 181 0.45 4.88 -5.02
N ILE A 182 -0.80 4.39 -4.89
CA ILE A 182 -1.93 5.24 -4.51
C ILE A 182 -1.72 5.84 -3.11
N GLY A 183 -0.97 5.17 -2.22
CA GLY A 183 -0.56 5.71 -0.92
C GLY A 183 0.21 7.02 -1.04
N HIS A 184 1.07 7.18 -2.05
CA HIS A 184 1.76 8.45 -2.30
C HIS A 184 0.80 9.56 -2.73
N ALA A 185 -0.16 9.26 -3.61
CA ALA A 185 -1.20 10.22 -3.99
C ALA A 185 -2.09 10.63 -2.79
N LEU A 186 -2.25 9.74 -1.80
CA LEU A 186 -2.96 10.00 -0.55
C LEU A 186 -2.11 10.79 0.48
N GLY A 187 -0.84 11.07 0.20
CA GLY A 187 0.00 11.92 1.03
C GLY A 187 1.08 11.20 1.84
N ILE A 188 1.37 9.92 1.55
CA ILE A 188 2.60 9.27 2.02
C ILE A 188 3.76 9.75 1.13
N ALA A 189 4.13 11.02 1.24
CA ALA A 189 5.20 11.61 0.43
C ALA A 189 5.73 12.87 1.12
N ALA A 190 7.06 12.99 1.21
CA ALA A 190 7.68 14.22 1.72
C ALA A 190 7.94 15.21 0.58
N ASN A 191 7.91 16.53 0.86
CA ASN A 191 8.36 17.57 -0.09
C ASN A 191 9.90 17.64 -0.23
N ALA A 192 10.59 16.54 0.04
CA ALA A 192 12.02 16.44 -0.13
C ALA A 192 12.36 16.35 -1.63
N PHE A 193 13.43 17.04 -2.02
CA PHE A 193 14.03 16.93 -3.34
C PHE A 193 15.45 16.39 -3.19
N SER A 194 15.91 15.71 -4.24
CA SER A 194 17.31 15.35 -4.38
C SER A 194 17.71 15.39 -5.84
N PHE A 195 18.91 15.87 -6.14
CA PHE A 195 19.49 15.85 -7.47
C PHE A 195 21.01 15.80 -7.40
N PHE A 196 21.62 15.26 -8.45
CA PHE A 196 23.07 15.23 -8.60
C PHE A 196 23.51 16.46 -9.40
N ASP A 197 24.48 17.21 -8.86
CA ASP A 197 25.13 18.32 -9.55
C ASP A 197 26.31 17.76 -10.34
N ASP A 198 26.11 17.55 -11.64
CA ASP A 198 27.11 17.00 -12.57
C ASP A 198 28.39 17.84 -12.64
N ASP A 199 28.26 19.18 -12.54
CA ASP A 199 29.40 20.09 -12.69
C ASP A 199 30.36 19.98 -11.50
N ASN A 200 29.83 19.74 -10.31
CA ASN A 200 30.59 19.65 -9.07
C ASN A 200 30.77 18.21 -8.56
N GLY A 201 30.07 17.23 -9.17
CA GLY A 201 30.11 15.82 -8.80
C GLY A 201 29.55 15.54 -7.41
N VAL A 202 28.51 16.25 -6.98
CA VAL A 202 27.96 16.14 -5.62
C VAL A 202 26.45 15.88 -5.61
N GLN A 203 25.99 15.09 -4.65
CA GLN A 203 24.56 14.95 -4.37
C GLN A 203 24.07 16.14 -3.54
N ILE A 204 22.92 16.69 -3.90
CA ILE A 204 22.27 17.77 -3.16
C ILE A 204 20.87 17.31 -2.77
N ALA A 205 20.47 17.56 -1.52
CA ALA A 205 19.14 17.23 -1.01
C ALA A 205 18.61 18.31 -0.06
N GLY A 206 17.31 18.53 -0.08
CA GLY A 206 16.64 19.51 0.78
C GLY A 206 15.13 19.38 0.77
N PHE A 207 14.47 20.18 1.59
CA PHE A 207 13.02 20.33 1.59
C PHE A 207 12.60 21.55 0.77
N GLY A 208 11.55 21.40 -0.04
CA GLY A 208 10.98 22.51 -0.80
C GLY A 208 10.32 23.59 0.09
N GLY A 209 9.89 24.67 -0.55
CA GLY A 209 9.04 25.69 0.08
C GLY A 209 7.59 25.22 0.20
N GLY A 210 6.93 25.52 1.34
CA GLY A 210 5.58 25.03 1.65
C GLY A 210 5.59 23.57 2.10
N PHE A 211 5.36 23.33 3.38
CA PHE A 211 5.47 21.99 3.97
C PHE A 211 4.20 21.17 3.73
N ASP A 212 4.32 19.97 3.19
CA ASP A 212 3.21 19.00 3.15
C ASP A 212 2.91 18.44 4.55
N ALA A 213 1.73 17.86 4.74
CA ALA A 213 1.30 17.29 6.01
C ALA A 213 2.28 16.22 6.53
N TRP A 214 2.78 15.35 5.66
CA TRP A 214 3.66 14.24 6.02
C TRP A 214 5.00 14.72 6.59
N SER A 215 5.64 15.69 5.94
CA SER A 215 6.93 16.21 6.36
C SER A 215 6.89 16.89 7.74
N THR A 216 5.72 17.39 8.18
CA THR A 216 5.54 17.96 9.53
C THR A 216 5.83 16.96 10.67
N HIS A 217 5.72 15.67 10.35
CA HIS A 217 5.92 14.56 11.28
C HIS A 217 7.33 13.98 11.23
N LEU A 218 8.19 14.45 10.32
CA LEU A 218 9.56 13.93 10.20
C LEU A 218 10.47 14.45 11.32
N ARG A 219 11.33 13.55 11.80
CA ARG A 219 12.37 13.81 12.79
C ARG A 219 13.69 13.24 12.29
N ASP A 220 14.78 13.98 12.51
CA ASP A 220 16.13 13.58 12.12
C ASP A 220 16.79 12.65 13.15
N ASP A 221 18.06 12.31 12.95
CA ASP A 221 18.84 11.44 13.84
C ASP A 221 18.99 11.98 15.28
N ASN A 222 18.69 13.27 15.49
CA ASN A 222 18.84 13.99 16.75
C ASN A 222 17.48 14.47 17.29
N ASP A 223 16.38 13.87 16.81
CA ASP A 223 15.00 14.18 17.21
C ASP A 223 14.52 15.60 16.82
N ASN A 224 15.22 16.30 15.92
CA ASN A 224 14.81 17.62 15.45
C ASN A 224 13.75 17.50 14.35
N ALA A 225 12.75 18.39 14.39
CA ALA A 225 11.71 18.47 13.35
C ALA A 225 12.26 19.04 12.04
N ALA A 226 11.84 18.45 10.92
CA ALA A 226 12.08 18.99 9.59
C ALA A 226 11.36 20.35 9.39
N ARG A 227 11.92 21.19 8.50
CA ARG A 227 11.42 22.55 8.25
C ARG A 227 11.44 22.87 6.74
N PRO A 228 10.55 23.77 6.26
CA PRO A 228 10.60 24.25 4.88
C PRO A 228 11.94 24.89 4.52
N ASN A 229 12.41 24.69 3.29
CA ASN A 229 13.68 25.22 2.76
C ASN A 229 14.94 24.77 3.55
N GLN A 230 14.83 23.70 4.33
CA GLN A 230 15.95 23.15 5.10
C GLN A 230 16.77 22.20 4.22
N TRP A 231 18.10 22.31 4.29
CA TRP A 231 19.01 21.35 3.65
C TRP A 231 18.99 20.02 4.40
N ILE A 232 19.10 18.91 3.66
CA ILE A 232 19.20 17.57 4.24
C ILE A 232 20.68 17.17 4.27
N ASN A 233 21.19 16.87 5.46
CA ASN A 233 22.55 16.41 5.66
C ASN A 233 22.56 14.87 5.71
N CYS A 234 22.87 14.27 4.56
CA CYS A 234 22.94 12.82 4.40
C CYS A 234 24.38 12.36 4.07
N ASN A 235 24.65 11.06 4.15
CA ASN A 235 25.95 10.52 3.72
C ASN A 235 26.17 10.75 2.22
N GLY A 236 27.18 11.55 1.87
CA GLY A 236 27.49 11.89 0.48
C GLY A 236 26.77 13.12 -0.05
N CYS A 237 25.83 13.71 0.71
CA CYS A 237 25.24 14.99 0.39
C CYS A 237 26.25 16.13 0.59
N TRP A 238 26.31 17.07 -0.35
CA TRP A 238 26.97 18.35 -0.19
C TRP A 238 26.01 19.39 0.41
N LEU A 239 26.54 20.23 1.30
CA LEU A 239 25.82 21.33 1.91
C LEU A 239 26.69 22.59 1.93
N PRO A 240 26.10 23.79 1.77
CA PRO A 240 26.79 25.04 2.07
C PRO A 240 27.27 25.05 3.53
N PRO A 241 28.51 25.50 3.83
CA PRO A 241 29.02 25.48 5.21
C PRO A 241 28.14 26.19 6.24
N ALA A 242 27.47 27.27 5.83
CA ALA A 242 26.54 28.02 6.68
C ALA A 242 25.25 27.26 7.02
N ALA A 243 24.89 26.22 6.25
CA ALA A 243 23.67 25.44 6.44
C ALA A 243 23.87 24.22 7.36
N ILE A 244 25.11 23.80 7.63
CA ILE A 244 25.40 22.54 8.35
C ILE A 244 24.77 22.51 9.75
N ALA A 245 24.80 23.63 10.46
CA ALA A 245 24.29 23.70 11.84
C ALA A 245 22.75 23.60 11.93
N ASP A 246 22.05 23.99 10.87
CA ASP A 246 20.59 24.02 10.81
C ASP A 246 20.01 22.96 9.86
N ALA A 247 20.84 22.05 9.33
CA ALA A 247 20.42 21.00 8.41
C ALA A 247 19.62 19.90 9.13
N PHE A 248 18.76 19.21 8.37
CA PHE A 248 18.08 18.00 8.82
C PHE A 248 19.09 16.83 8.76
N ASP A 249 19.61 16.41 9.91
CA ASP A 249 20.78 15.51 9.98
C ASP A 249 20.38 14.03 10.01
N VAL A 250 20.64 13.35 8.90
CA VAL A 250 20.25 11.96 8.65
C VAL A 250 21.45 11.11 8.20
N ARG A 251 22.67 11.50 8.61
CA ARG A 251 23.90 10.76 8.29
C ARG A 251 23.95 9.36 8.89
N LYS A 252 23.13 9.05 9.89
CA LYS A 252 22.96 7.69 10.44
C LYS A 252 21.85 6.92 9.77
N ASP A 253 21.10 7.52 8.85
CA ASP A 253 19.94 6.91 8.19
C ASP A 253 18.85 6.47 9.19
N GLN A 254 18.64 7.26 10.25
CA GLN A 254 17.74 6.96 11.38
C GLN A 254 16.62 7.98 11.54
N ALA A 255 16.28 8.71 10.47
CA ALA A 255 15.10 9.56 10.47
C ALA A 255 13.84 8.74 10.72
N TYR A 256 12.79 9.40 11.22
CA TYR A 256 11.54 8.74 11.50
C TYR A 256 10.34 9.68 11.38
N PHE A 257 9.19 9.10 11.03
CA PHE A 257 7.88 9.76 11.11
C PHE A 257 7.30 9.53 12.51
N THR A 258 6.81 10.59 13.15
CA THR A 258 6.18 10.53 14.47
C THR A 258 4.81 11.18 14.50
N GLY A 259 3.88 10.59 15.23
CA GLY A 259 2.55 11.13 15.45
C GLY A 259 1.87 10.44 16.64
N ALA A 260 0.74 10.98 17.08
CA ALA A 260 0.06 10.47 18.27
C ALA A 260 -0.49 9.06 18.03
N HIS A 261 -1.06 8.83 16.86
CA HIS A 261 -1.59 7.53 16.46
C HIS A 261 -0.47 6.51 16.19
N VAL A 262 0.60 6.91 15.51
CA VAL A 262 1.79 6.05 15.35
C VAL A 262 2.35 5.65 16.72
N SER A 263 2.50 6.60 17.65
CA SER A 263 3.04 6.33 18.98
C SER A 263 2.14 5.37 19.78
N GLU A 264 0.82 5.52 19.67
CA GLU A 264 -0.18 4.62 20.26
C GLU A 264 0.02 3.17 19.78
N VAL A 265 0.14 2.97 18.47
CA VAL A 265 0.26 1.63 17.85
C VAL A 265 1.61 0.99 18.15
N LEU A 266 2.69 1.76 18.05
CA LEU A 266 4.04 1.25 18.33
C LEU A 266 4.24 0.94 19.81
N ASN A 267 3.49 1.59 20.71
CA ASN A 267 3.50 1.35 22.15
C ASN A 267 4.93 1.29 22.74
N GLY A 268 5.78 2.21 22.32
CA GLY A 268 7.18 2.31 22.77
C GLY A 268 8.16 1.32 22.14
N ALA A 269 7.73 0.47 21.20
CA ALA A 269 8.62 -0.46 20.51
C ALA A 269 9.70 0.26 19.67
N MET A 270 9.35 1.41 19.11
CA MET A 270 10.21 2.25 18.26
C MET A 270 9.86 3.72 18.50
N LYS A 271 10.79 4.65 18.20
CA LYS A 271 10.56 6.11 18.31
C LYS A 271 9.48 6.63 17.36
N GLY A 272 9.28 5.94 16.25
CA GLY A 272 8.35 6.27 15.18
C GLY A 272 8.53 5.28 14.03
N LEU A 273 7.91 5.57 12.90
CA LEU A 273 8.10 4.78 11.68
C LEU A 273 9.45 5.15 11.06
N PRO A 274 10.34 4.19 10.76
CA PRO A 274 11.64 4.49 10.18
C PRO A 274 11.51 5.09 8.78
N MET A 275 12.30 6.13 8.51
CA MET A 275 12.37 6.84 7.23
C MET A 275 13.84 6.88 6.82
N ARG A 276 14.17 6.32 5.66
CA ARG A 276 15.57 6.23 5.20
C ARG A 276 15.81 7.19 4.04
N VAL A 277 17.06 7.62 3.93
CA VAL A 277 17.63 8.26 2.75
C VAL A 277 18.31 7.24 1.86
N ALA A 278 18.88 6.17 2.42
CA ALA A 278 19.53 5.12 1.64
C ALA A 278 18.56 3.99 1.27
N THR A 279 18.83 3.29 0.16
CA THR A 279 18.14 2.04 -0.16
C THR A 279 18.84 0.85 0.51
N ASP A 280 18.37 -0.37 0.27
CA ASP A 280 19.06 -1.58 0.75
C ASP A 280 20.50 -1.71 0.21
N TYR A 281 20.77 -1.12 -0.96
CA TYR A 281 22.00 -1.40 -1.72
C TYR A 281 22.62 -0.19 -2.42
N GLY A 282 22.02 1.00 -2.29
CA GLY A 282 22.46 2.23 -2.92
C GLY A 282 22.33 3.45 -2.00
N PRO A 283 23.01 4.56 -2.32
CA PRO A 283 23.17 5.68 -1.39
C PRO A 283 21.89 6.50 -1.21
N TYR A 284 20.97 6.50 -2.18
CA TYR A 284 19.81 7.39 -2.20
C TYR A 284 18.53 6.67 -2.64
N ASP A 285 17.49 6.81 -1.82
CA ASP A 285 16.11 6.37 -2.02
C ASP A 285 15.26 7.57 -2.44
N SER A 286 15.05 7.74 -3.76
CA SER A 286 14.18 8.79 -4.27
C SER A 286 12.79 8.22 -4.60
N PRO A 287 11.69 8.89 -4.19
CA PRO A 287 11.63 10.15 -3.43
C PRO A 287 12.01 9.98 -1.94
N LEU A 288 12.89 10.86 -1.45
CA LEU A 288 13.39 10.83 -0.07
C LEU A 288 12.24 10.90 0.94
N PHE A 289 12.26 10.02 1.93
CA PHE A 289 11.25 9.94 3.01
C PHE A 289 9.79 9.73 2.51
N GLY A 290 9.62 9.28 1.27
CA GLY A 290 8.34 8.85 0.72
C GLY A 290 7.98 7.41 1.09
N HIS A 291 8.92 6.63 1.63
CA HIS A 291 8.73 5.22 1.96
C HIS A 291 8.87 4.96 3.46
N ILE A 292 8.05 4.04 3.95
CA ILE A 292 8.03 3.63 5.36
C ILE A 292 8.86 2.37 5.50
N GLU A 293 10.02 2.48 6.15
CA GLU A 293 11.04 1.41 6.17
C GLU A 293 10.81 0.37 7.27
N LEU A 294 9.53 0.08 7.55
CA LEU A 294 9.18 -1.10 8.32
C LEU A 294 9.60 -2.34 7.55
N LYS A 295 10.07 -3.34 8.28
CA LYS A 295 10.71 -4.51 7.69
C LYS A 295 9.77 -5.28 6.77
N ASN A 296 10.22 -5.50 5.52
CA ASN A 296 9.50 -6.16 4.43
C ASN A 296 8.13 -5.53 4.11
N SER A 297 7.86 -4.31 4.56
CA SER A 297 6.57 -3.64 4.41
C SER A 297 6.24 -3.39 2.94
N LEU A 298 4.95 -3.39 2.59
CA LEU A 298 4.51 -2.98 1.27
C LEU A 298 4.95 -1.54 0.95
N MET A 299 4.86 -0.61 1.91
CA MET A 299 5.20 0.82 1.77
C MET A 299 6.70 1.13 1.94
N SER A 300 7.55 0.12 2.16
CA SER A 300 9.00 0.31 2.16
C SER A 300 9.55 0.40 0.73
N HIS A 301 10.79 0.87 0.54
CA HIS A 301 11.52 0.72 -0.70
C HIS A 301 12.49 -0.47 -0.71
N GLN A 302 12.33 -1.40 0.23
CA GLN A 302 13.13 -2.62 0.29
C GLN A 302 12.96 -3.46 -0.99
N LEU A 303 14.03 -4.18 -1.36
CA LEU A 303 13.98 -5.07 -2.53
C LEU A 303 13.08 -6.29 -2.27
N TYR A 304 13.10 -6.80 -1.04
CA TYR A 304 12.20 -7.87 -0.62
C TYR A 304 11.08 -7.33 0.25
N ARG A 305 9.84 -7.62 -0.15
CA ARG A 305 8.63 -7.30 0.60
C ARG A 305 7.73 -8.52 0.55
N ASN A 306 7.18 -8.93 1.70
CA ASN A 306 6.23 -10.05 1.76
C ASN A 306 4.88 -9.64 2.37
N TYR A 307 4.73 -8.35 2.65
CA TYR A 307 3.43 -7.74 2.90
C TYR A 307 2.80 -7.34 1.56
N SER A 308 1.54 -7.70 1.36
CA SER A 308 0.69 -7.23 0.26
C SER A 308 -0.35 -6.19 0.71
N THR A 309 -0.20 -5.69 1.94
CA THR A 309 -1.06 -4.69 2.59
C THR A 309 -0.21 -3.74 3.43
N LEU A 310 -0.74 -2.56 3.75
CA LEU A 310 -0.11 -1.68 4.74
C LEU A 310 -0.33 -2.20 6.16
N MET A 311 0.72 -2.14 6.99
CA MET A 311 0.67 -2.49 8.41
C MET A 311 -0.14 -1.47 9.23
N GLU A 312 -0.59 -1.87 10.42
CA GLU A 312 -1.40 -1.00 11.28
C GLU A 312 -0.75 0.36 11.56
N ALA A 313 0.57 0.38 11.81
CA ALA A 313 1.29 1.60 12.13
C ALA A 313 1.39 2.55 10.92
N GLU A 314 1.36 2.02 9.70
CA GLU A 314 1.32 2.82 8.47
C GLU A 314 -0.07 3.43 8.25
N LEU A 315 -1.15 2.68 8.57
CA LEU A 315 -2.49 3.25 8.64
C LEU A 315 -2.62 4.32 9.73
N ALA A 316 -1.90 4.16 10.84
CA ALA A 316 -1.85 5.16 11.90
C ALA A 316 -1.19 6.47 11.44
N ALA A 317 -0.15 6.40 10.60
CA ALA A 317 0.45 7.60 10.00
C ALA A 317 -0.53 8.36 9.12
N LEU A 318 -1.37 7.66 8.34
CA LEU A 318 -2.44 8.30 7.58
C LEU A 318 -3.44 9.05 8.49
N GLN A 319 -3.74 8.54 9.68
CA GLN A 319 -4.57 9.27 10.63
C GLN A 319 -3.86 10.49 11.21
N ASP A 320 -2.56 10.38 11.51
CA ASP A 320 -1.76 11.50 11.99
C ASP A 320 -1.70 12.66 10.98
N ILE A 321 -1.73 12.37 9.67
CA ILE A 321 -1.83 13.41 8.62
C ILE A 321 -3.27 13.85 8.30
N GLY A 322 -4.29 13.30 8.96
CA GLY A 322 -5.66 13.85 8.94
C GLY A 322 -6.77 12.93 8.38
N TYR A 323 -6.50 11.67 8.08
CA TYR A 323 -7.56 10.73 7.69
C TYR A 323 -8.36 10.20 8.89
N THR A 324 -9.62 9.84 8.65
CA THR A 324 -10.41 9.06 9.61
C THR A 324 -10.39 7.59 9.19
N ILE A 325 -9.83 6.72 10.04
CA ILE A 325 -9.70 5.28 9.78
C ILE A 325 -10.17 4.51 11.01
N ASP A 326 -11.03 3.49 10.83
CA ASP A 326 -11.31 2.50 11.87
C ASP A 326 -10.24 1.41 11.82
N ARG A 327 -9.06 1.66 12.41
CA ARG A 327 -7.95 0.67 12.38
C ARG A 327 -8.37 -0.67 12.99
N ARG A 328 -9.28 -0.67 13.97
CA ARG A 328 -9.79 -1.91 14.60
C ARG A 328 -10.65 -2.76 13.67
N ASN A 329 -11.10 -2.22 12.53
CA ASN A 329 -11.73 -2.99 11.45
C ASN A 329 -10.72 -3.77 10.60
N PHE A 330 -9.43 -3.41 10.65
CA PHE A 330 -8.38 -4.04 9.84
C PHE A 330 -7.34 -4.79 10.68
N TYR A 331 -7.13 -4.35 11.92
CA TYR A 331 -6.17 -4.92 12.86
C TYR A 331 -6.80 -5.02 14.25
N GLY A 332 -7.01 -6.24 14.76
CA GLY A 332 -7.53 -6.46 16.11
C GLY A 332 -6.53 -6.06 17.19
N HIS A 333 -5.30 -6.56 17.07
CA HIS A 333 -4.18 -6.20 17.91
C HIS A 333 -2.85 -6.37 17.16
N SER A 334 -1.90 -5.47 17.37
CA SER A 334 -0.56 -5.55 16.76
C SER A 334 0.53 -5.49 17.83
N VAL A 335 1.57 -6.31 17.68
CA VAL A 335 2.70 -6.42 18.60
C VAL A 335 3.98 -6.05 17.85
N TYR A 336 4.41 -4.80 18.00
CA TYR A 336 5.65 -4.29 17.41
C TYR A 336 6.88 -4.51 18.31
N GLY A 337 6.69 -4.63 19.62
CA GLY A 337 7.77 -4.79 20.59
C GLY A 337 8.40 -6.19 20.60
N ASN A 338 9.59 -6.28 21.19
CA ASN A 338 10.35 -7.52 21.32
C ASN A 338 10.38 -8.03 22.77
N GLY A 339 10.55 -9.33 22.98
CA GLY A 339 10.79 -9.91 24.29
C GLY A 339 9.60 -9.83 25.26
N LEU A 340 8.39 -9.60 24.75
CA LEU A 340 7.19 -9.39 25.55
C LEU A 340 6.55 -10.72 25.94
N THR A 341 5.91 -10.75 27.11
CA THR A 341 4.99 -11.83 27.51
C THR A 341 3.57 -11.27 27.58
N ILE A 342 2.70 -11.71 26.69
CA ILE A 342 1.38 -11.12 26.45
C ILE A 342 0.29 -12.20 26.58
N ILE A 343 -0.77 -11.89 27.34
CA ILE A 343 -2.04 -12.59 27.22
C ILE A 343 -2.97 -11.69 26.40
N ASN A 344 -3.18 -12.03 25.14
CA ASN A 344 -4.02 -11.24 24.26
C ASN A 344 -5.50 -11.59 24.49
N ASN A 345 -6.17 -10.75 25.26
CA ASN A 345 -7.62 -10.82 25.50
C ASN A 345 -8.42 -9.96 24.51
N ASN A 346 -7.77 -9.35 23.50
CA ASN A 346 -8.46 -8.55 22.50
C ASN A 346 -9.14 -9.48 21.47
N PRO A 347 -10.47 -9.41 21.31
CA PRO A 347 -11.14 -10.14 20.25
C PRO A 347 -10.98 -9.42 18.92
N TYR A 348 -11.30 -10.13 17.83
CA TYR A 348 -11.47 -9.52 16.52
C TYR A 348 -12.80 -9.95 15.91
N PHE A 349 -13.77 -9.03 15.84
CA PHE A 349 -15.13 -9.28 15.38
C PHE A 349 -15.58 -8.24 14.35
N GLY A 350 -16.80 -8.42 13.82
CA GLY A 350 -17.48 -7.38 13.05
C GLY A 350 -17.58 -6.07 13.82
N ARG A 351 -17.48 -4.94 13.10
CA ARG A 351 -17.59 -3.59 13.66
C ARG A 351 -19.03 -3.09 13.52
N ASN A 352 -19.46 -2.22 14.43
CA ASN A 352 -20.69 -1.45 14.23
C ASN A 352 -20.56 -0.46 13.07
N ALA A 353 -21.68 0.07 12.58
CA ALA A 353 -21.70 1.01 11.46
C ALA A 353 -20.84 2.26 11.70
N GLU A 354 -20.75 2.71 12.96
CA GLU A 354 -19.93 3.86 13.35
C GLU A 354 -18.43 3.53 13.37
N GLY A 355 -18.05 2.25 13.41
CA GLY A 355 -16.67 1.76 13.53
C GLY A 355 -16.02 2.14 14.86
N THR A 356 -16.79 2.09 15.94
CA THR A 356 -16.34 2.45 17.30
C THR A 356 -16.28 1.25 18.25
N ALA A 357 -16.99 0.17 17.96
CA ALA A 357 -17.05 -1.01 18.81
C ALA A 357 -17.16 -2.31 18.00
N TYR A 358 -16.75 -3.42 18.61
CA TYR A 358 -17.02 -4.75 18.10
C TYR A 358 -18.46 -5.18 18.40
N ILE A 359 -19.06 -5.89 17.46
CA ILE A 359 -20.31 -6.62 17.64
C ILE A 359 -19.94 -8.05 18.04
N ASN A 360 -20.18 -8.39 19.32
CA ASN A 360 -19.73 -9.64 19.91
C ASN A 360 -20.08 -10.87 19.06
N ASN A 361 -19.10 -11.77 18.89
CA ASN A 361 -19.27 -13.06 18.23
C ASN A 361 -19.82 -12.96 16.79
N THR A 362 -19.45 -11.90 16.07
CA THR A 362 -19.73 -11.77 14.63
C THR A 362 -18.43 -11.78 13.84
N TYR A 363 -18.50 -12.24 12.60
CA TYR A 363 -17.35 -12.23 11.71
C TYR A 363 -17.10 -10.83 11.19
N ASN A 364 -15.85 -10.40 11.25
CA ASN A 364 -15.39 -9.22 10.56
C ASN A 364 -15.37 -9.48 9.05
N THR A 365 -15.91 -8.55 8.27
CA THR A 365 -16.05 -8.68 6.80
C THR A 365 -14.98 -7.91 6.03
N ALA A 366 -14.04 -7.26 6.71
CA ALA A 366 -13.04 -6.44 6.06
C ALA A 366 -12.14 -7.30 5.16
N THR A 367 -11.98 -6.93 3.89
CA THR A 367 -11.36 -7.75 2.83
C THR A 367 -10.04 -8.34 3.27
N LEU A 368 -9.20 -7.51 3.89
CA LEU A 368 -7.86 -7.82 4.37
C LEU A 368 -7.73 -7.61 5.89
N GLY A 369 -8.81 -7.82 6.62
CA GLY A 369 -8.80 -7.74 8.09
C GLY A 369 -7.93 -8.81 8.73
N LEU A 370 -7.19 -8.45 9.79
CA LEU A 370 -6.27 -9.32 10.52
C LEU A 370 -6.54 -9.25 12.03
N GLY A 371 -6.74 -10.41 12.66
CA GLY A 371 -7.01 -10.47 14.11
C GLY A 371 -5.82 -10.07 14.97
N LEU A 372 -4.69 -10.77 14.82
CA LEU A 372 -3.45 -10.50 15.55
C LEU A 372 -2.28 -10.38 14.56
N HIS A 373 -1.53 -9.28 14.65
CA HIS A 373 -0.29 -9.06 13.92
C HIS A 373 0.90 -9.08 14.89
N VAL A 374 1.89 -9.93 14.65
CA VAL A 374 3.12 -10.00 15.45
C VAL A 374 4.29 -9.61 14.55
N TYR A 375 4.76 -8.37 14.70
CA TYR A 375 5.90 -7.82 13.96
C TYR A 375 7.23 -8.05 14.69
N GLY A 376 7.22 -7.88 16.03
CA GLY A 376 8.42 -8.02 16.85
C GLY A 376 8.88 -9.47 17.04
N SER A 377 9.99 -9.64 17.75
CA SER A 377 10.70 -10.92 17.95
C SER A 377 10.77 -11.31 19.43
N HIS A 378 11.03 -12.59 19.70
CA HIS A 378 11.21 -13.15 21.05
C HIS A 378 10.00 -12.98 21.98
N ASN A 379 8.80 -12.82 21.44
CA ASN A 379 7.59 -12.66 22.23
C ASN A 379 7.00 -14.01 22.62
N THR A 380 6.41 -14.11 23.81
CA THR A 380 5.52 -15.20 24.20
C THR A 380 4.10 -14.65 24.27
N ILE A 381 3.21 -15.14 23.39
CA ILE A 381 1.87 -14.60 23.22
C ILE A 381 0.85 -15.73 23.40
N THR A 382 -0.02 -15.58 24.39
CA THR A 382 -1.21 -16.43 24.54
C THR A 382 -2.42 -15.72 23.96
N GLN A 383 -2.93 -16.19 22.83
CA GLN A 383 -4.22 -15.75 22.30
C GLN A 383 -5.34 -16.36 23.14
N ASN A 384 -6.12 -15.51 23.81
CA ASN A 384 -7.15 -15.90 24.78
C ASN A 384 -8.55 -15.36 24.44
N ALA A 385 -8.71 -14.71 23.30
CA ALA A 385 -9.99 -14.24 22.78
C ALA A 385 -10.18 -14.68 21.32
N ASP A 386 -11.43 -14.74 20.88
CA ASP A 386 -11.77 -15.18 19.53
C ASP A 386 -11.37 -14.15 18.47
N LEU A 387 -10.86 -14.65 17.35
CA LEU A 387 -10.53 -13.88 16.15
C LEU A 387 -11.37 -14.41 14.99
N LEU A 388 -12.40 -13.68 14.58
CA LEU A 388 -13.40 -14.13 13.60
C LEU A 388 -13.40 -13.21 12.38
N SER A 389 -12.89 -13.70 11.25
CA SER A 389 -12.82 -12.99 9.97
C SER A 389 -13.43 -13.81 8.84
N VAL A 390 -14.09 -13.14 7.90
CA VAL A 390 -14.69 -13.71 6.68
C VAL A 390 -14.43 -12.85 5.43
N GLY A 391 -13.68 -11.75 5.55
CA GLY A 391 -13.23 -10.99 4.39
C GLY A 391 -12.38 -11.85 3.46
N SER A 392 -12.45 -11.60 2.15
CA SER A 392 -11.95 -12.52 1.11
C SER A 392 -10.47 -12.90 1.24
N GLY A 393 -9.63 -12.04 1.79
CA GLY A 393 -8.23 -12.31 2.15
C GLY A 393 -7.95 -12.18 3.66
N GLY A 394 -9.00 -12.26 4.49
CA GLY A 394 -8.92 -12.06 5.93
C GLY A 394 -8.01 -13.06 6.63
N GLY A 395 -7.29 -12.59 7.65
CA GLY A 395 -6.36 -13.38 8.45
C GLY A 395 -6.81 -13.48 9.91
N GLY A 396 -6.49 -14.61 10.56
CA GLY A 396 -6.61 -14.71 12.01
C GLY A 396 -5.37 -14.14 12.71
N ILE A 397 -4.22 -14.78 12.52
CA ILE A 397 -2.95 -14.38 13.14
C ILE A 397 -1.84 -14.38 12.08
N ARG A 398 -1.03 -13.32 12.02
CA ARG A 398 0.21 -13.23 11.24
C ARG A 398 1.40 -13.05 12.17
N VAL A 399 2.43 -13.86 11.98
CA VAL A 399 3.68 -13.81 12.75
C VAL A 399 4.87 -13.62 11.83
N ASP A 400 5.63 -12.57 12.07
CA ASP A 400 6.94 -12.27 11.48
C ASP A 400 7.99 -12.19 12.62
N GLY A 401 9.19 -11.66 12.33
CA GLY A 401 10.27 -11.52 13.31
C GLY A 401 11.01 -12.84 13.55
N ALA A 402 11.56 -13.07 14.74
CA ALA A 402 12.23 -14.33 15.08
C ALA A 402 11.85 -14.82 16.48
N ALA A 403 11.88 -16.13 16.69
CA ALA A 403 11.75 -16.80 17.99
C ALA A 403 10.52 -16.39 18.81
N ASN A 404 9.41 -16.07 18.14
CA ASN A 404 8.12 -15.85 18.79
C ASN A 404 7.46 -17.19 19.16
N ASN A 405 6.96 -17.28 20.39
CA ASN A 405 6.18 -18.40 20.91
C ASN A 405 4.69 -18.03 20.96
N LEU A 406 3.89 -18.59 20.05
CA LEU A 406 2.46 -18.39 19.97
C LEU A 406 1.71 -19.56 20.62
N ILE A 407 0.82 -19.26 21.55
CA ILE A 407 -0.06 -20.21 22.22
C ILE A 407 -1.51 -19.82 21.91
N VAL A 408 -2.27 -20.71 21.29
CA VAL A 408 -3.73 -20.54 21.15
C VAL A 408 -4.39 -21.34 22.27
N ALA A 409 -5.06 -20.63 23.18
CA ALA A 409 -5.68 -21.24 24.35
C ALA A 409 -6.81 -22.21 23.95
N PRO A 410 -7.18 -23.16 24.84
CA PRO A 410 -8.39 -23.96 24.67
C PRO A 410 -9.63 -23.06 24.51
N ASP A 411 -10.64 -23.56 23.79
CA ASP A 411 -11.92 -22.87 23.55
C ASP A 411 -11.84 -21.55 22.75
N VAL A 412 -10.65 -21.12 22.34
CA VAL A 412 -10.46 -19.97 21.43
C VAL A 412 -10.67 -20.38 19.99
N ARG A 413 -11.42 -19.56 19.26
CA ARG A 413 -11.69 -19.67 17.83
C ARG A 413 -10.86 -18.67 17.04
N VAL A 414 -10.05 -19.16 16.11
CA VAL A 414 -9.33 -18.36 15.12
C VAL A 414 -9.83 -18.73 13.74
N HIS A 415 -10.79 -17.97 13.23
CA HIS A 415 -11.47 -18.25 11.98
C HIS A 415 -11.13 -17.19 10.92
N ALA A 416 -10.75 -17.66 9.74
CA ALA A 416 -10.44 -16.86 8.57
C ALA A 416 -11.16 -17.45 7.34
N ASN A 417 -12.49 -17.34 7.33
CA ASN A 417 -13.35 -18.09 6.43
C ASN A 417 -13.59 -17.42 5.06
N GLY A 418 -12.82 -16.38 4.72
CA GLY A 418 -12.84 -15.78 3.39
C GLY A 418 -12.24 -16.68 2.32
N ALA A 419 -12.52 -16.37 1.05
CA ALA A 419 -12.12 -17.18 -0.11
C ALA A 419 -10.63 -17.58 -0.10
N ASN A 420 -9.73 -16.67 0.28
CA ASN A 420 -8.28 -16.87 0.37
C ASN A 420 -7.77 -16.68 1.82
N GLY A 421 -8.65 -16.92 2.80
CA GLY A 421 -8.35 -16.67 4.20
C GLY A 421 -7.24 -17.57 4.76
N ARG A 422 -6.48 -17.03 5.71
CA ARG A 422 -5.42 -17.76 6.42
C ARG A 422 -5.63 -17.67 7.93
N GLY A 423 -5.85 -18.81 8.60
CA GLY A 423 -6.14 -18.84 10.03
C GLY A 423 -4.96 -18.34 10.86
N ILE A 424 -3.86 -19.08 10.86
CA ILE A 424 -2.58 -18.68 11.46
C ILE A 424 -1.51 -18.77 10.38
N MET A 425 -0.72 -17.71 10.19
CA MET A 425 0.39 -17.68 9.25
C MET A 425 1.67 -17.24 9.93
N PHE A 426 2.72 -18.04 9.78
CA PHE A 426 4.10 -17.62 10.00
C PHE A 426 4.65 -17.21 8.64
N ALA A 427 5.00 -15.93 8.53
CA ALA A 427 5.27 -15.28 7.26
C ALA A 427 6.71 -14.81 7.08
N TYR A 428 7.50 -14.72 8.15
CA TYR A 428 8.91 -14.32 8.01
C TYR A 428 9.75 -14.70 9.22
N GLY A 429 11.01 -15.03 8.95
CA GLY A 429 12.07 -15.20 9.94
C GLY A 429 12.28 -16.63 10.38
N LYS A 430 12.60 -16.87 11.66
CA LYS A 430 12.99 -18.20 12.13
C LYS A 430 12.65 -18.50 13.58
N ASP A 431 12.72 -19.79 13.90
CA ASP A 431 12.67 -20.37 15.24
C ASP A 431 11.39 -20.05 16.03
N HIS A 432 10.29 -19.72 15.35
CA HIS A 432 9.01 -19.57 16.02
C HIS A 432 8.51 -20.89 16.59
N THR A 433 7.61 -20.84 17.57
CA THR A 433 6.89 -22.02 18.07
C THR A 433 5.39 -21.76 18.06
N LEU A 434 4.61 -22.80 17.74
CA LEU A 434 3.15 -22.78 17.83
C LEU A 434 2.67 -23.88 18.75
N THR A 435 1.96 -23.51 19.82
CA THR A 435 1.18 -24.42 20.66
C THR A 435 -0.31 -24.18 20.40
N HIS A 436 -0.98 -25.06 19.67
CA HIS A 436 -2.39 -24.91 19.32
C HIS A 436 -3.29 -25.84 20.13
N ARG A 437 -4.20 -25.26 20.92
CA ARG A 437 -5.19 -25.98 21.76
C ARG A 437 -6.64 -25.62 21.44
N GLY A 438 -6.89 -24.60 20.63
CA GLY A 438 -8.23 -24.09 20.29
C GLY A 438 -8.82 -24.70 19.02
N ASP A 439 -9.62 -23.89 18.31
CA ASP A 439 -10.18 -24.19 16.99
C ASP A 439 -9.71 -23.17 15.94
N VAL A 440 -8.95 -23.63 14.94
CA VAL A 440 -8.47 -22.80 13.82
C VAL A 440 -9.13 -23.28 12.53
N GLN A 441 -9.75 -22.38 11.78
CA GLN A 441 -10.29 -22.74 10.47
C GLN A 441 -10.22 -21.65 9.41
N ALA A 442 -10.17 -22.09 8.16
CA ALA A 442 -10.25 -21.26 6.97
C ALA A 442 -11.05 -21.98 5.87
N MET A 443 -12.37 -21.84 5.91
CA MET A 443 -13.30 -22.64 5.10
C MET A 443 -13.73 -21.97 3.78
N GLY A 444 -13.04 -20.92 3.32
CA GLY A 444 -13.23 -20.39 1.97
C GLY A 444 -12.57 -21.28 0.92
N GLU A 445 -12.86 -21.05 -0.36
CA GLU A 445 -12.42 -21.90 -1.49
C GLU A 445 -10.93 -22.28 -1.46
N ASN A 446 -10.06 -21.28 -1.27
CA ASN A 446 -8.60 -21.41 -1.18
C ASN A 446 -8.08 -21.31 0.26
N GLY A 447 -8.96 -21.46 1.27
CA GLY A 447 -8.63 -21.21 2.66
C GLY A 447 -7.61 -22.20 3.25
N ILE A 448 -6.65 -21.67 4.02
CA ILE A 448 -5.60 -22.42 4.70
C ILE A 448 -5.66 -22.18 6.21
N ALA A 449 -5.84 -23.22 7.02
CA ALA A 449 -6.01 -23.04 8.46
C ALA A 449 -4.70 -22.63 9.16
N VAL A 450 -3.62 -23.38 8.95
CA VAL A 450 -2.27 -23.05 9.44
C VAL A 450 -1.29 -23.02 8.27
N SER A 451 -0.54 -21.93 8.15
CA SER A 451 0.34 -21.64 7.03
C SER A 451 1.75 -21.34 7.51
N PHE A 452 2.72 -22.09 6.98
CA PHE A 452 4.15 -21.81 7.11
C PHE A 452 4.65 -21.43 5.73
N ASP A 453 4.74 -20.13 5.48
CA ASP A 453 4.82 -19.60 4.12
C ASP A 453 5.40 -18.20 4.13
N PHE A 454 6.62 -18.02 3.63
CA PHE A 454 7.17 -16.67 3.49
C PHE A 454 6.41 -15.84 2.44
N GLY A 455 5.66 -16.51 1.56
CA GLY A 455 5.09 -15.94 0.36
C GLY A 455 6.16 -15.67 -0.70
N HIS A 456 5.70 -15.14 -1.81
CA HIS A 456 6.56 -14.55 -2.84
C HIS A 456 6.95 -13.11 -2.45
N ASN A 457 7.79 -12.48 -3.27
CA ASN A 457 8.08 -11.08 -3.13
C ASN A 457 6.98 -10.23 -3.80
N SER A 458 6.40 -9.26 -3.08
CA SER A 458 5.39 -8.34 -3.61
C SER A 458 5.88 -7.50 -4.79
N ARG A 459 7.21 -7.36 -4.96
CA ARG A 459 7.84 -6.74 -6.14
C ARG A 459 8.15 -7.72 -7.28
N GLY A 460 7.87 -9.00 -7.10
CA GLY A 460 8.27 -10.09 -7.98
C GLY A 460 9.58 -10.72 -7.52
N ASP A 461 9.66 -12.05 -7.62
CA ASP A 461 10.78 -12.85 -7.09
C ASP A 461 12.11 -12.53 -7.77
N GLY A 462 12.09 -12.01 -9.00
CA GLY A 462 13.31 -11.53 -9.69
C GLY A 462 14.02 -10.38 -8.97
N THR A 463 13.35 -9.70 -8.03
CA THR A 463 13.97 -8.67 -7.17
C THR A 463 14.44 -9.20 -5.81
N GLY A 464 14.30 -10.51 -5.59
CA GLY A 464 14.77 -11.23 -4.42
C GLY A 464 13.70 -12.20 -3.88
N TYR A 465 14.16 -13.31 -3.32
CA TYR A 465 13.32 -14.37 -2.73
C TYR A 465 13.93 -14.83 -1.41
N ARG A 466 13.10 -15.16 -0.42
CA ARG A 466 13.55 -15.52 0.93
C ARG A 466 12.79 -16.71 1.47
N GLY A 467 13.46 -17.43 2.37
CA GLY A 467 12.89 -18.59 3.03
C GLY A 467 13.81 -19.18 4.09
N SER A 468 13.38 -20.26 4.72
CA SER A 468 14.24 -21.05 5.60
C SER A 468 15.44 -21.58 4.81
N TYR A 469 16.63 -21.12 5.16
CA TYR A 469 17.88 -21.38 4.45
C TYR A 469 17.93 -20.90 2.99
N ILE A 470 17.04 -19.97 2.61
CA ILE A 470 16.96 -19.41 1.24
C ILE A 470 17.15 -17.90 1.29
N LEU A 471 18.11 -17.40 0.51
CA LEU A 471 18.32 -15.98 0.26
C LEU A 471 18.73 -15.79 -1.20
N GLU A 472 17.82 -15.27 -2.00
CA GLU A 472 18.06 -14.84 -3.37
C GLU A 472 17.96 -13.32 -3.43
N LEU A 473 18.90 -12.70 -4.15
CA LEU A 473 19.02 -11.26 -4.28
C LEU A 473 18.76 -10.87 -5.74
N ASP A 474 18.40 -9.61 -5.94
CA ASP A 474 18.33 -9.00 -7.26
C ASP A 474 19.70 -8.99 -7.95
N ASP A 475 19.73 -9.28 -9.26
CA ASP A 475 20.96 -9.33 -10.06
C ASP A 475 21.75 -8.02 -10.01
N ARG A 476 21.09 -6.86 -9.86
CA ARG A 476 21.74 -5.54 -9.77
C ARG A 476 22.60 -5.38 -8.52
N VAL A 477 22.40 -6.23 -7.52
CA VAL A 477 23.10 -6.21 -6.25
C VAL A 477 23.77 -7.56 -5.97
N GLU A 478 23.99 -8.37 -7.01
CA GLU A 478 24.56 -9.71 -6.91
C GLU A 478 25.96 -9.70 -6.27
N ASP A 479 26.75 -8.64 -6.50
CA ASP A 479 28.06 -8.43 -5.87
C ASP A 479 27.97 -8.32 -4.33
N GLN A 480 26.76 -8.11 -3.80
CA GLN A 480 26.46 -8.07 -2.37
C GLN A 480 25.95 -9.41 -1.82
N ARG A 481 26.13 -10.52 -2.55
CA ARG A 481 25.80 -11.89 -2.13
C ARG A 481 26.13 -12.10 -0.65
N ALA A 482 25.08 -12.04 0.16
CA ALA A 482 25.21 -12.21 1.59
C ALA A 482 25.32 -13.70 1.91
N ALA A 483 26.15 -14.04 2.89
CA ALA A 483 25.89 -15.25 3.67
C ALA A 483 24.44 -15.19 4.16
N ILE A 484 23.79 -16.34 4.25
CA ILE A 484 22.40 -16.38 4.71
C ILE A 484 22.23 -15.54 5.98
N THR A 485 21.29 -14.60 5.95
CA THR A 485 21.07 -13.72 7.08
C THR A 485 20.64 -14.55 8.29
N GLU A 486 21.01 -14.09 9.48
CA GLU A 486 20.75 -14.84 10.70
C GLU A 486 19.26 -15.16 10.88
N GLU A 487 18.37 -14.29 10.41
CA GLU A 487 16.91 -14.45 10.47
C GLU A 487 16.35 -15.52 9.54
N LEU A 488 17.11 -15.92 8.50
CA LEU A 488 16.72 -16.97 7.55
C LEU A 488 17.49 -18.26 7.81
N ASN A 489 18.54 -18.20 8.64
CA ASN A 489 19.40 -19.32 9.00
C ASN A 489 18.76 -20.19 10.08
N GLY A 490 17.66 -20.85 9.74
CA GLY A 490 16.88 -21.68 10.66
C GLY A 490 15.56 -22.16 10.05
N PRO A 491 14.87 -23.11 10.71
CA PRO A 491 13.48 -23.37 10.39
C PRO A 491 12.63 -22.12 10.66
N LEU A 492 11.62 -21.86 9.83
CA LEU A 492 10.64 -20.79 10.08
C LEU A 492 9.94 -21.04 11.43
N VAL A 493 9.53 -22.28 11.65
CA VAL A 493 8.93 -22.73 12.91
C VAL A 493 9.73 -23.90 13.43
N SER A 494 10.34 -23.76 14.61
CA SER A 494 11.14 -24.82 15.23
C SER A 494 10.29 -25.94 15.83
N SER A 495 9.08 -25.63 16.31
CA SER A 495 8.11 -26.64 16.73
C SER A 495 6.65 -26.23 16.57
N PHE A 496 5.81 -27.19 16.15
CA PHE A 496 4.37 -27.06 16.06
C PHE A 496 3.65 -28.16 16.85
N ASP A 497 3.21 -27.82 18.06
CA ASP A 497 2.46 -28.69 18.96
C ASP A 497 0.95 -28.50 18.77
N LEU A 498 0.29 -29.52 18.22
CA LEU A 498 -1.13 -29.51 17.86
C LEU A 498 -1.94 -30.54 18.67
N THR A 499 -2.87 -30.05 19.50
CA THR A 499 -3.94 -30.90 20.09
C THR A 499 -5.35 -30.33 19.88
N GLY A 500 -5.46 -29.08 19.40
CA GLY A 500 -6.73 -28.46 18.99
C GLY A 500 -7.23 -28.91 17.62
N ARG A 501 -8.26 -28.25 17.10
CA ARG A 501 -8.81 -28.49 15.76
C ARG A 501 -8.18 -27.55 14.73
N VAL A 502 -7.86 -28.09 13.56
CA VAL A 502 -7.48 -27.34 12.34
C VAL A 502 -8.32 -27.78 11.15
N ALA A 503 -8.87 -26.84 10.38
CA ALA A 503 -9.63 -27.16 9.17
C ALA A 503 -9.52 -26.07 8.10
N GLY A 504 -9.11 -26.41 6.88
CA GLY A 504 -9.16 -25.50 5.75
C GLY A 504 -9.46 -26.25 4.46
N ASN A 505 -10.15 -25.61 3.51
CA ASN A 505 -10.59 -26.28 2.29
C ASN A 505 -9.42 -26.59 1.35
N LYS A 506 -8.48 -25.65 1.20
CA LYS A 506 -7.26 -25.88 0.42
C LYS A 506 -6.28 -26.73 1.21
N ALA A 507 -6.07 -26.37 2.49
CA ALA A 507 -5.25 -27.14 3.41
C ALA A 507 -5.61 -26.86 4.88
N ALA A 508 -5.61 -27.90 5.71
CA ALA A 508 -5.63 -27.71 7.16
C ALA A 508 -4.27 -27.20 7.67
N ILE A 509 -3.17 -27.74 7.15
CA ILE A 509 -1.80 -27.33 7.44
C ILE A 509 -1.07 -27.26 6.10
N PHE A 510 -0.41 -26.14 5.84
CA PHE A 510 0.35 -25.90 4.61
C PHE A 510 1.78 -25.45 4.95
N MET A 511 2.74 -26.04 4.26
CA MET A 511 4.16 -25.65 4.29
C MET A 511 4.57 -25.37 2.85
N SER A 512 4.99 -24.15 2.57
CA SER A 512 5.47 -23.73 1.24
C SER A 512 6.86 -24.31 0.94
N GLU A 513 7.31 -24.15 -0.31
CA GLU A 513 8.66 -24.54 -0.73
C GLU A 513 9.78 -23.72 -0.07
N ASN A 514 9.46 -22.52 0.42
CA ASN A 514 10.41 -21.63 1.09
C ASN A 514 10.32 -21.66 2.62
N ALA A 515 9.58 -22.61 3.20
CA ALA A 515 9.47 -22.77 4.63
C ALA A 515 9.97 -24.14 5.08
N LEU A 516 10.69 -24.15 6.22
CA LEU A 516 10.98 -25.36 6.96
C LEU A 516 10.29 -25.31 8.32
N VAL A 517 9.59 -26.39 8.66
CA VAL A 517 9.03 -26.63 9.99
C VAL A 517 9.80 -27.76 10.65
N GLY A 518 10.20 -27.54 11.90
CA GLY A 518 10.90 -28.51 12.74
C GLY A 518 9.98 -29.57 13.33
N GLN A 519 9.99 -29.70 14.66
CA GLN A 519 9.36 -30.80 15.40
C GLN A 519 7.85 -30.66 15.59
#